data_AF-A0A3C0NKC8-F1
#
_entry.id   AF-A0A3C0NKC8-F1
#
_cell.length_a   1.000
_cell.length_b   1.000
_cell.length_c   1.000
_cell.angle_alpha   90.00
_cell.angle_beta   90.00
_cell.angle_gamma   90.00
#
_symmetry.space_group_name_H-M   'P 1'
#
loop_
_entity.id
_entity.type
_entity.pdbx_description
1 polymer ?
#
loop_
_entity_poly.entity_id
_entity_poly.type
_entity_poly.pdbx_seq_one_letter_code
_entity_poly.pdbx_strand_id
1 'polypeptide(L)' 'MNTEWTSTVSATNPLPEYPRPQLVRESWMSLNGLWEYAITADRTVPETFDGYITVPFSPEAPLSGVQKTLESGQYL' A
#
# COMPACT_ATOMS: atom_id res chain seq x y z
N MET A 1 -7.62 12.81 -11.78
CA MET A 1 -6.70 13.87 -12.22
C MET A 1 -5.30 13.38 -11.90
N ASN A 2 -4.49 13.03 -12.90
CA ASN A 2 -3.15 12.49 -12.66
C ASN A 2 -2.15 13.65 -12.71
N THR A 3 -1.17 13.62 -11.81
CA THR A 3 -0.07 14.59 -11.79
C THR A 3 1.16 13.95 -12.41
N GLU A 4 2.15 14.75 -12.82
CA GLU A 4 3.44 14.25 -13.29
C GLU A 4 4.09 13.26 -12.30
N TRP A 5 3.90 13.49 -11.00
CA TRP A 5 4.39 12.62 -9.93
C TRP A 5 3.78 11.22 -9.98
N THR A 6 2.49 11.10 -10.32
CA THR A 6 1.78 9.83 -10.42
C THR A 6 2.43 8.89 -11.43
N SER A 7 2.95 9.44 -12.53
CA SER A 7 3.61 8.65 -13.60
C SER A 7 5.02 8.17 -13.23
N THR A 8 5.63 8.77 -12.19
CA THR A 8 7.00 8.45 -11.76
C THR A 8 7.07 7.45 -10.60
N VAL A 9 5.93 7.13 -9.98
CA VAL A 9 5.86 6.20 -8.84
C VAL A 9 6.08 4.76 -9.31
N SER A 10 7.05 4.06 -8.71
CA SER A 10 7.24 2.63 -8.91
C SER A 10 6.29 1.82 -8.03
N ALA A 11 5.56 0.86 -8.59
CA ALA A 11 4.68 -0.01 -7.82
C ALA A 11 5.45 -0.92 -6.83
N THR A 12 6.70 -1.26 -7.12
CA THR A 12 7.51 -2.12 -6.25
C THR A 12 8.28 -1.34 -5.18
N ASN A 13 8.40 -0.02 -5.34
CA ASN A 13 9.10 0.84 -4.39
C ASN A 13 8.56 2.28 -4.45
N PRO A 14 7.31 2.50 -4.03
CA PRO A 14 6.58 3.75 -4.30
C PRO A 14 7.06 4.94 -3.48
N LEU A 15 7.77 4.69 -2.37
CA LEU A 15 8.36 5.71 -1.52
C LEU A 15 9.60 5.12 -0.81
N PRO A 16 10.78 5.17 -1.46
CA PRO A 16 12.02 4.59 -0.92
C PRO A 16 12.66 5.44 0.17
N GLU A 17 12.28 6.70 0.28
CA GLU A 17 12.99 7.68 1.11
C GLU A 17 12.78 7.43 2.60
N TYR A 18 13.85 7.58 3.38
CA TYR A 18 13.80 7.43 4.83
C TYR A 18 13.00 8.59 5.46
N PRO A 19 11.99 8.33 6.31
CA PRO A 19 11.09 9.36 6.83
C PRO A 19 11.76 10.52 7.59
N ARG A 20 12.95 10.30 8.15
CA ARG A 20 13.74 11.33 8.85
C ARG A 20 15.19 11.36 8.34
N PRO A 21 15.48 12.07 7.24
CA PRO A 21 16.80 12.03 6.58
C PRO A 21 18.00 12.36 7.50
N GLN A 22 17.77 13.11 8.58
CA GLN A 22 18.81 13.46 9.56
C GLN A 22 19.06 12.39 10.64
N LEU A 23 18.18 11.39 10.76
CA LEU A 23 18.21 10.36 11.81
C LEU A 23 18.26 8.94 11.20
N VAL A 24 18.88 8.80 10.04
CA VAL A 24 18.98 7.53 9.33
C VAL A 24 19.75 6.50 10.17
N ARG A 25 19.22 5.29 10.22
CA ARG A 25 19.86 4.13 10.82
C ARG A 25 20.26 3.16 9.72
N GLU A 26 21.44 2.56 9.82
CA GLU A 26 21.97 1.64 8.81
C GLU A 26 21.10 0.39 8.64
N SER A 27 20.46 -0.09 9.71
CA SER A 27 19.61 -1.28 9.68
C SER A 27 18.17 -1.02 9.22
N TRP A 28 17.90 0.09 8.54
CA TRP A 28 16.56 0.40 8.07
C TRP A 28 16.29 -0.17 6.68
N MET A 29 15.09 -0.72 6.51
CA MET A 29 14.60 -1.22 5.24
C MET A 29 13.16 -0.74 5.07
N SER A 30 12.86 -0.20 3.88
CA SER A 30 11.49 0.12 3.50
C SER A 30 10.69 -1.16 3.29
N LEU A 31 9.48 -1.21 3.85
CA LEU A 31 8.52 -2.28 3.60
C LEU A 31 7.46 -1.88 2.57
N ASN A 32 7.63 -0.72 1.94
CA ASN A 32 6.74 -0.24 0.88
C ASN A 32 6.93 -1.10 -0.38
N GLY A 33 5.85 -1.35 -1.10
CA GLY A 33 5.85 -2.21 -2.27
C GLY A 33 4.54 -2.97 -2.41
N LEU A 34 4.58 -4.10 -3.12
CA LEU A 34 3.42 -4.95 -3.35
C LEU A 34 3.22 -5.93 -2.18
N TRP A 35 1.99 -5.96 -1.67
CA TRP A 35 1.54 -6.84 -0.60
C TRP A 35 0.30 -7.59 -1.04
N GLU A 36 0.14 -8.83 -0.61
CA GLU A 36 -1.13 -9.54 -0.75
C GLU A 36 -2.15 -8.95 0.24
N TYR A 37 -3.36 -8.71 -0.23
CA TYR A 37 -4.44 -8.14 0.59
C TYR A 37 -5.74 -8.93 0.43
N ALA A 38 -6.59 -8.86 1.44
CA ALA A 38 -7.97 -9.34 1.35
C ALA A 38 -8.89 -8.37 2.08
N ILE A 39 -10.09 -8.15 1.56
CA ILE A 39 -11.13 -7.38 2.25
C ILE A 39 -12.16 -8.36 2.81
N THR A 40 -12.27 -8.39 4.13
CA THR A 40 -13.10 -9.37 4.86
C THR A 40 -14.15 -8.66 5.71
N ALA A 41 -15.23 -9.37 6.08
CA ALA A 41 -16.27 -8.84 6.96
C ALA A 41 -15.94 -9.03 8.46
N ASP A 42 -14.89 -9.78 8.76
CA ASP A 42 -14.38 -10.08 10.09
C ASP A 42 -12.90 -9.68 10.22
N ARG A 43 -12.35 -9.71 11.44
CA ARG A 43 -10.96 -9.33 11.71
C ARG A 43 -9.99 -10.52 11.72
N THR A 44 -10.44 -11.66 11.22
CA THR A 44 -9.62 -12.87 11.22
C THR A 44 -8.64 -12.87 10.06
N VAL A 45 -7.54 -13.60 10.21
CA VAL A 45 -6.58 -13.76 9.11
C VAL A 45 -7.29 -14.52 7.98
N PRO A 46 -7.38 -13.94 6.77
CA PRO A 46 -8.01 -14.58 5.63
C PRO A 46 -7.21 -15.80 5.18
N GLU A 47 -7.90 -16.86 4.76
CA GLU A 47 -7.26 -18.02 4.11
C GLU A 47 -6.95 -17.75 2.63
N THR A 48 -7.68 -16.83 2.02
CA THR A 48 -7.55 -16.43 0.61
C THR A 48 -7.39 -14.93 0.49
N PHE A 49 -6.41 -14.51 -0.33
CA PHE A 49 -6.17 -13.11 -0.66
C PHE A 49 -6.84 -12.72 -1.97
N ASP A 50 -7.36 -11.50 -2.04
CA ASP A 50 -8.09 -10.96 -3.20
C ASP A 50 -7.15 -10.51 -4.32
N GLY A 51 -5.88 -10.26 -3.99
CA GLY A 51 -4.86 -9.83 -4.94
C GLY A 51 -3.76 -9.05 -4.26
N TYR A 52 -3.16 -8.10 -5.00
CA TYR A 52 -2.04 -7.29 -4.54
C TYR A 52 -2.43 -5.81 -4.38
N ILE A 53 -1.93 -5.18 -3.31
CA ILE A 53 -2.03 -3.75 -3.03
C ILE A 53 -0.63 -3.13 -2.97
N THR A 54 -0.50 -1.90 -3.47
CA THR A 54 0.74 -1.13 -3.37
C THR A 54 0.75 -0.26 -2.11
N VAL A 55 1.51 -0.67 -1.09
CA VAL A 55 1.72 0.09 0.16
C VAL A 55 2.73 1.20 -0.12
N PRO A 56 2.45 2.47 0.26
CA PRO A 56 1.57 2.89 1.35
C PRO A 56 0.20 3.47 0.92
N PHE A 57 -0.27 3.20 -0.29
CA PHE A 57 -1.53 3.78 -0.78
C PHE A 57 -2.75 3.04 -0.22
N SER A 58 -3.79 3.79 0.18
CA SER A 58 -5.09 3.24 0.58
C SER A 58 -5.76 2.47 -0.58
N PRO A 59 -6.60 1.45 -0.31
CA PRO A 59 -7.21 0.62 -1.35
C PRO A 59 -8.08 1.40 -2.35
N GLU A 60 -8.66 2.53 -1.96
CA GLU A 60 -9.45 3.40 -2.83
C GLU A 60 -8.59 4.24 -3.78
N ALA A 61 -7.31 4.40 -3.48
CA ALA A 61 -6.41 5.24 -4.27
C ALA A 61 -6.08 4.55 -5.61
N PRO A 62 -6.08 5.27 -6.75
CA PRO A 62 -5.68 4.70 -8.04
C PRO A 62 -4.29 4.07 -8.06
N LEU A 63 -3.36 4.66 -7.31
CA LEU A 63 -1.97 4.18 -7.19
C LEU A 63 -1.82 2.89 -6.38
N SER A 64 -2.82 2.48 -5.61
CA SER A 64 -2.80 1.21 -4.89
C SER A 64 -2.94 -0.01 -5.81
N GLY A 65 -3.51 0.20 -7.01
CA GLY A 65 -3.90 -0.86 -7.95
C GLY A 65 -5.23 -1.55 -7.60
N VAL A 66 -5.81 -1.26 -6.43
CA VAL A 66 -7.03 -1.92 -5.93
C VAL A 66 -8.30 -1.18 -6.37
N GLN A 67 -8.33 0.15 -6.21
CA GLN A 67 -9.48 1.02 -6.52
C GLN A 67 -10.80 0.55 -5.89
N LYS A 68 -10.75 0.00 -4.67
CA LYS A 68 -11.93 -0.41 -3.90
C LYS A 68 -12.09 0.47 -2.67
N THR A 69 -13.30 0.95 -2.45
CA THR A 69 -13.65 1.66 -1.22
C THR A 69 -14.02 0.64 -0.15
N LEU A 70 -13.43 0.76 1.04
CA LEU A 70 -13.83 -0.05 2.20
C LEU A 70 -15.18 0.42 2.72
N GLU A 71 -16.13 -0.50 2.84
CA GLU A 71 -17.44 -0.23 3.44
C GLU A 71 -17.41 -0.39 4.97
N SER A 72 -18.41 0.18 5.64
CA SER A 72 -18.55 0.03 7.09
C SER A 72 -18.75 -1.44 7.46
N GLY A 73 -17.86 -1.97 8.29
CA GLY A 73 -17.86 -3.38 8.70
C GLY A 73 -16.93 -4.26 7.86
N GLN A 74 -16.24 -3.71 6.87
CA GLN A 74 -15.15 -4.39 6.16
C GLN A 74 -13.79 -4.06 6.78
N TYR A 75 -12.88 -5.01 6.69
CA TYR A 75 -11.52 -4.95 7.21
C TYR A 75 -10.51 -5.34 6.13
N LEU A 76 -9.37 -4.66 6.15
CA LEU A 76 -8.19 -4.89 5.31
C LEU A 76 -7.03 -5.35 6.22
#